data_AF-A0A0C9YF27-F1
#
_entry.id   AF-A0A0C9YF27-F1
#
_cell.length_a   1.000
_cell.length_b   1.000
_cell.length_c   1.000
_cell.angle_alpha   90.00
_cell.angle_beta   90.00
_cell.angle_gamma   90.00
#
_symmetry.space_group_name_H-M   'P 1'
#
loop_
_entity.id
_entity.type
_entity.pdbx_description
1 polymer ?
#
loop_
_entity_poly.entity_id
_entity_poly.type
_entity_poly.pdbx_seq_one_letter_code
_entity_poly.pdbx_strand_id
1 'polypeptide(L)' 'QTNGYDCGLWVLAQIAAVLRGYKITGLREEDMIRFRRFLYTQVLRVPTIIV' A
#
# COMPACT_ATOMS: atom_id res chain seq x y z
N GLN A 1 2.60 -11.10 8.09
CA GLN A 1 1.49 -11.63 7.28
C GLN A 1 1.22 -13.05 7.71
N THR A 2 0.00 -13.33 8.14
CA THR A 2 -0.47 -14.68 8.47
C THR A 2 -1.50 -15.20 7.47
N ASN A 3 -2.16 -14.31 6.71
CA ASN A 3 -3.04 -14.68 5.60
C ASN A 3 -2.31 -14.89 4.26
N GLY A 4 -2.95 -15.53 3.28
CA GLY A 4 -2.35 -15.85 1.98
C GLY A 4 -2.47 -14.78 0.88
N TYR A 5 -3.15 -13.65 1.13
CA TYR A 5 -3.59 -12.74 0.05
C TYR A 5 -3.14 -11.28 0.21
N ASP A 6 -2.56 -10.88 1.35
CA ASP A 6 -2.11 -9.51 1.60
C ASP A 6 -0.62 -9.26 1.28
N CYS A 7 0.13 -10.25 0.75
CA CYS A 7 1.56 -10.08 0.49
C CYS A 7 1.89 -8.93 -0.44
N GLY A 8 1.10 -8.74 -1.49
CA GLY A 8 1.24 -7.58 -2.37
C GLY A 8 1.02 -6.26 -1.63
N LEU A 9 0.08 -6.20 -0.68
CA LEU A 9 -0.13 -4.99 0.13
C LEU A 9 1.05 -4.70 1.04
N TRP A 10 1.66 -5.72 1.65
CA TRP A 10 2.85 -5.54 2.49
C TRP A 10 4.03 -4.98 1.69
N VAL A 11 4.25 -5.49 0.47
CA VAL A 11 5.28 -4.97 -0.43
C VAL A 11 5.02 -3.49 -0.76
N LEU A 12 3.79 -3.15 -1.15
CA LEU A 12 3.42 -1.76 -1.47
C LEU A 12 3.53 -0.82 -0.27
N ALA A 13 3.15 -1.30 0.92
CA ALA A 13 3.31 -0.53 2.15
C ALA A 13 4.78 -0.26 2.44
N GLN A 14 5.65 -1.25 2.26
CA GLN A 14 7.10 -1.10 2.48
C GLN A 14 7.73 -0.15 1.46
N ILE A 15 7.35 -0.23 0.20
CA ILE A 15 7.76 0.74 -0.83
C ILE A 15 7.34 2.16 -0.42
N ALA A 16 6.08 2.35 -0.02
CA ALA A 16 5.58 3.65 0.40
C ALA A 16 6.32 4.20 1.64
N ALA A 17 6.72 3.34 2.58
CA ALA A 17 7.50 3.72 3.75
C ALA A 17 8.92 4.19 3.36
N VAL A 18 9.61 3.42 2.51
CA VAL A 18 10.95 3.76 2.02
C VAL A 18 10.95 5.07 1.26
N LEU A 19 9.97 5.28 0.38
CA LEU A 19 9.83 6.54 -0.37
C LEU A 19 9.59 7.76 0.53
N ARG A 20 9.07 7.56 1.74
CA ARG A 20 8.89 8.61 2.76
C ARG A 20 10.08 8.74 3.72
N GLY A 21 11.17 8.01 3.49
CA GLY A 21 12.37 8.03 4.34
C GLY A 21 12.29 7.14 5.59
N TYR A 22 11.27 6.27 5.69
CA TYR A 22 11.12 5.34 6.80
C TYR A 22 11.72 3.97 6.47
N LYS A 23 12.28 3.30 7.48
CA LYS A 23 12.85 1.95 7.34
C LYS A 23 11.78 0.86 7.26
N ILE A 24 10.63 1.05 7.91
CA ILE A 24 9.53 0.08 8.00
C ILE A 24 8.18 0.80 8.01
N THR A 25 7.11 0.11 7.59
CA THR A 25 5.76 0.68 7.43
C THR A 25 5.07 1.08 8.72
N GLY A 26 5.39 0.41 9.83
CA GLY A 26 4.66 0.54 11.09
C GLY A 26 3.23 -0.02 11.06
N LEU A 27 2.76 -0.54 9.92
CA LEU A 27 1.41 -1.10 9.77
C LEU A 27 1.33 -2.51 10.36
N ARG A 28 0.13 -2.86 10.81
CA ARG A 28 -0.26 -4.20 11.28
C ARG A 28 -1.18 -4.87 10.27
N GLU A 29 -1.43 -6.16 10.46
CA GLU A 29 -2.30 -6.92 9.54
C GLU A 29 -3.73 -6.37 9.52
N GLU A 30 -4.25 -5.91 10.65
CA GLU A 30 -5.54 -5.21 10.78
C GLU A 30 -5.63 -3.91 9.94
N ASP A 31 -4.48 -3.31 9.60
CA ASP A 31 -4.42 -2.09 8.79
C ASP A 31 -4.51 -2.37 7.28
N MET A 32 -4.29 -3.63 6.84
CA MET A 32 -4.21 -3.96 5.41
C MET A 32 -5.49 -3.61 4.65
N ILE A 33 -6.66 -3.75 5.28
CA ILE A 33 -7.94 -3.35 4.69
C ILE A 33 -7.97 -1.83 4.43
N ARG A 34 -7.49 -1.03 5.38
CA ARG A 34 -7.43 0.44 5.25
C ARG A 34 -6.39 0.85 4.21
N PHE A 35 -5.23 0.19 4.21
CA PHE A 35 -4.17 0.44 3.24
C PHE A 35 -4.62 0.10 1.81
N ARG A 36 -5.37 -0.99 1.60
CA ARG A 36 -5.98 -1.34 0.30
C ARG A 36 -6.91 -0.24 -0.20
N ARG A 37 -7.78 0.30 0.67
CA ARG A 37 -8.69 1.42 0.32
C ARG A 37 -7.92 2.70 0.01
N PHE A 38 -6.86 2.97 0.76
CA PHE A 38 -5.97 4.10 0.49
C PHE A 38 -5.36 3.98 -0.91
N LEU A 39 -4.78 2.83 -1.27
CA LEU A 39 -4.21 2.58 -2.59
C LEU A 39 -5.25 2.73 -3.71
N TYR A 40 -6.44 2.14 -3.54
CA TYR A 40 -7.55 2.31 -4.49
C TYR A 40 -7.86 3.79 -4.74
N THR A 41 -7.93 4.58 -3.66
CA THR A 41 -8.17 6.03 -3.75
C THR A 41 -7.03 6.76 -4.48
N GLN A 42 -5.78 6.33 -4.29
CA GLN A 42 -4.65 6.91 -5.03
C GLN A 42 -4.74 6.59 -6.52
N VAL A 43 -5.03 5.34 -6.89
CA VAL A 43 -5.15 4.91 -8.29
C VAL A 43 -6.24 5.69 -9.01
N LEU A 44 -7.41 5.91 -8.38
CA LEU A 44 -8.47 6.73 -8.96
C LEU A 44 -8.09 8.20 -9.18
N ARG A 45 -7.07 8.69 -8.47
CA ARG A 45 -6.56 10.06 -8.61
C ARG A 45 -5.42 10.18 -9.59
N VAL A 46 -4.83 9.07 -10.03
CA VAL A 46 -3.80 9.12 -11.08
C VAL A 46 -4.49 9.52 -12.38
N PRO A 47 -4.08 10.62 -13.02
CA PRO A 47 -4.63 10.99 -14.32
C PRO A 47 -4.32 9.86 -15.31
N THR A 48 -5.34 9.34 -15.98
CA THR A 48 -5.15 8.47 -17.14
C THR A 48 -4.63 9.34 -18.27
N ILE A 49 -3.30 9.45 -18.39
CA ILE A 49 -2.71 9.87 -19.66
C ILE A 49 -2.97 8.69 -20.60
N ILE A 50 -3.99 8.85 -21.46
CA ILE A 50 -4.10 8.02 -22.65
C ILE A 50 -2.92 8.45 -23.53
N VAL A 51 -1.87 7.63 -23.54
CA VAL A 51 -0.73 7.78 -24.46
C VAL A 51 -1.17 7.34 -25.85
#